data_AF-A0A2W4TT56-F1
#
_entry.id   AF-A0A2W4TT56-F1
#
_cell.length_a   1.000
_cell.length_b   1.000
_cell.length_c   1.000
_cell.angle_alpha   90.00
_cell.angle_beta   90.00
_cell.angle_gamma   90.00
#
_symmetry.space_group_name_H-M   'P 1'
#
loop_
_entity.id
_entity.type
_entity.pdbx_description
1 polymer ?
#
loop_
_entity_poly.entity_id
_entity_poly.type
_entity_poly.pdbx_seq_one_letter_code
_entity_poly.pdbx_strand_id
1 'polypeptide(L)'
;MTNFRKVILPLAAALAFAVAPAAVQAQDFGLLESAETIDRGTFKLRANPMFIFGKNGQGDEAGAAIRVGYGVADRFDIEGGIALYDDFTFFGADAEFWLMQDRVAANPFDLSVILGFHLGNGDRTPDTRGFDLTFLASKRVSDRTELYGGLDIAFEALRNAGIDHSYTPVHFVPGIEYRLARDLDLVGEVGVGLSDEARHYIGVGLAVYFR
;
A
#
# COMPACT_ATOMS: atom_id res chain seq x y z
N MET A 1 -19.46 -27.25 55.68
CA MET A 1 -18.29 -27.81 54.95
C MET A 1 -18.45 -27.38 53.49
N THR A 2 -17.75 -26.31 53.10
CA THR A 2 -18.05 -25.47 51.94
C THR A 2 -17.13 -25.79 50.75
N ASN A 3 -17.73 -25.80 49.57
CA ASN A 3 -17.19 -26.29 48.30
C ASN A 3 -15.98 -25.49 47.77
N PHE A 4 -14.83 -26.15 47.62
CA PHE A 4 -13.56 -25.57 47.14
C PHE A 4 -13.17 -26.05 45.73
N ARG A 5 -14.12 -26.09 44.78
CA ARG A 5 -13.87 -26.57 43.41
C ARG A 5 -14.57 -25.76 42.33
N LYS A 6 -14.42 -24.43 42.25
CA LYS A 6 -14.84 -23.63 41.06
C LYS A 6 -14.11 -22.29 40.85
N VAL A 7 -12.79 -22.18 41.08
CA VAL A 7 -12.08 -20.88 40.82
C VAL A 7 -10.70 -21.02 40.17
N ILE A 8 -10.33 -22.16 39.57
CA ILE A 8 -8.99 -22.30 38.96
C ILE A 8 -8.99 -22.09 37.43
N LEU A 9 -10.16 -22.02 36.78
CA LEU A 9 -10.22 -21.86 35.32
C LEU A 9 -10.22 -20.44 34.73
N PRO A 10 -10.55 -19.33 35.42
CA PRO A 10 -10.51 -18.01 34.78
C PRO A 10 -9.14 -17.31 34.87
N LEU A 11 -8.19 -17.80 35.68
CA LEU A 11 -6.89 -17.14 35.84
C LEU A 11 -5.88 -17.50 34.73
N ALA A 12 -6.00 -18.70 34.13
CA ALA A 12 -5.16 -19.11 33.00
C ALA A 12 -5.59 -18.47 31.67
N ALA A 13 -6.87 -18.09 31.53
CA ALA A 13 -7.36 -17.36 30.36
C ALA A 13 -7.02 -15.86 30.43
N ALA A 14 -6.93 -15.28 31.62
CA ALA A 14 -6.55 -13.88 31.81
C ALA A 14 -5.03 -13.63 31.69
N LEU A 15 -4.19 -14.66 31.96
CA LEU A 15 -2.74 -14.55 31.85
C LEU A 15 -2.20 -14.84 30.43
N ALA A 16 -3.04 -15.34 29.52
CA ALA A 16 -2.68 -15.52 28.10
C ALA A 16 -2.84 -14.24 27.26
N PHE A 17 -3.38 -13.16 27.83
CA PHE A 17 -3.52 -11.84 27.19
C PHE A 17 -2.43 -10.84 27.60
N ALA A 18 -1.42 -11.28 28.37
CA ALA A 18 -0.29 -10.47 28.76
C ALA A 18 0.99 -11.06 28.17
N VAL A 19 1.76 -10.22 27.47
CA VAL A 19 3.07 -10.47 26.84
C VAL A 19 2.96 -11.20 25.49
N ALA A 20 2.99 -10.56 24.32
CA ALA A 20 3.62 -9.31 23.91
C ALA A 20 2.70 -8.49 22.98
N PRO A 21 2.82 -7.16 22.93
CA PRO A 21 2.29 -6.41 21.80
C PRO A 21 3.04 -6.89 20.56
N ALA A 22 2.41 -7.74 19.77
CA ALA A 22 2.84 -7.97 18.40
C ALA A 22 2.70 -6.62 17.70
N ALA A 23 3.83 -5.90 17.57
CA ALA A 23 3.96 -4.76 16.69
C ALA A 23 3.77 -5.27 15.26
N VAL A 24 2.52 -5.52 14.86
CA VAL A 24 2.17 -5.83 13.47
C VAL A 24 2.16 -4.50 12.75
N GLN A 25 3.28 -4.22 12.09
CA GLN A 25 3.55 -3.02 11.33
C GLN A 25 3.32 -3.29 9.85
N ALA A 26 2.06 -3.32 9.43
CA ALA A 26 1.74 -3.17 8.01
C ALA A 26 1.72 -1.67 7.71
N GLN A 27 2.87 -1.12 7.37
CA GLN A 27 2.92 0.18 6.71
C GLN A 27 3.19 -0.10 5.22
N ASP A 28 2.38 0.56 4.39
CA ASP A 28 2.27 0.36 2.96
C ASP A 28 2.52 1.72 2.29
N PHE A 29 3.04 1.74 1.07
CA PHE A 29 3.21 2.93 0.25
C PHE A 29 1.89 3.47 -0.31
N GLY A 30 0.81 2.68 -0.22
CA GLY A 30 -0.39 2.91 -1.00
C GLY A 30 -0.10 2.71 -2.48
N LEU A 31 -1.12 2.40 -3.27
CA LEU A 31 -0.95 2.29 -4.73
C LEU A 31 -0.82 3.72 -5.29
N LEU A 32 -1.84 4.53 -5.03
CA LEU A 32 -2.00 5.91 -5.47
C LEU A 32 -1.75 6.10 -6.97
N GLU A 33 -2.14 5.11 -7.76
CA GLU A 33 -2.10 5.06 -9.22
C GLU A 33 -3.22 4.17 -9.76
N SER A 34 -3.70 4.52 -10.96
CA SER A 34 -4.58 3.67 -11.74
C SER A 34 -3.77 2.63 -12.52
N ALA A 35 -4.43 1.80 -13.34
CA ALA A 35 -3.75 0.83 -14.19
C ALA A 35 -3.06 1.48 -15.42
N GLU A 36 -3.11 2.81 -15.59
CA GLU A 36 -2.49 3.50 -16.73
C GLU A 36 -0.98 3.64 -16.51
N THR A 37 -0.19 2.83 -17.22
CA THR A 37 1.28 2.93 -17.19
C THR A 37 1.76 4.28 -17.72
N ILE A 38 2.94 4.70 -17.26
CA ILE A 38 3.60 5.93 -17.72
C ILE A 38 3.94 5.81 -19.21
N ASP A 39 3.48 6.78 -20.01
CA ASP A 39 3.80 6.85 -21.44
C ASP A 39 5.33 6.81 -21.65
N ARG A 40 5.77 6.00 -22.61
CA ARG A 40 7.20 5.82 -22.94
C ARG A 40 7.93 7.16 -23.10
N GLY A 41 9.06 7.30 -22.40
CA GLY A 41 9.89 8.50 -22.41
C GLY A 41 9.43 9.62 -21.48
N THR A 42 8.30 9.44 -20.78
CA THR A 42 7.76 10.41 -19.82
C THR A 42 8.30 10.11 -18.43
N PHE A 43 8.65 11.16 -17.68
CA PHE A 43 8.91 11.07 -16.24
C PHE A 43 7.65 11.46 -15.45
N LYS A 44 7.42 10.79 -14.33
CA LYS A 44 6.35 11.07 -13.38
C LYS A 44 6.96 11.44 -12.04
N LEU A 45 6.48 12.49 -11.40
CA LEU A 45 6.79 12.83 -10.01
C LEU A 45 5.49 12.83 -9.22
N ARG A 46 5.44 12.08 -8.13
CA ARG A 46 4.29 12.01 -7.22
C ARG A 46 4.64 12.45 -5.81
N ALA A 47 3.68 13.10 -5.16
CA ALA A 47 3.71 13.40 -3.74
C ALA A 47 2.36 13.04 -3.11
N ASN A 48 2.41 12.22 -2.07
CA ASN A 48 1.31 11.38 -1.62
C ASN A 48 1.15 11.45 -0.09
N PRO A 49 0.44 12.44 0.48
CA PRO A 49 0.03 12.38 1.88
C PRO A 49 -0.87 11.16 2.15
N MET A 50 -0.63 10.49 3.26
CA MET A 50 -1.34 9.27 3.66
C MET A 50 -1.66 9.27 5.14
N PHE A 51 -2.78 8.65 5.47
CA PHE A 51 -3.24 8.42 6.84
C PHE A 51 -3.57 6.94 7.01
N ILE A 52 -2.89 6.26 7.92
CA ILE A 52 -3.06 4.85 8.22
C ILE A 52 -3.78 4.73 9.56
N PHE A 53 -4.89 4.01 9.57
CA PHE A 53 -5.70 3.84 10.77
C PHE A 53 -5.13 2.75 11.68
N GLY A 54 -5.02 3.08 12.97
CA GLY A 54 -4.53 2.18 14.00
C GLY A 54 -5.42 0.94 14.15
N LYS A 55 -4.79 -0.18 14.54
CA LYS A 55 -5.46 -1.47 14.77
C LYS A 55 -4.97 -2.08 16.07
N ASN A 56 -5.83 -2.83 16.77
CA ASN A 56 -5.46 -3.58 17.99
C ASN A 56 -4.81 -2.72 19.10
N GLY A 57 -5.33 -1.52 19.32
CA GLY A 57 -4.83 -0.60 20.35
C GLY A 57 -3.59 0.21 19.94
N GLN A 58 -3.13 0.08 18.69
CA GLN A 58 -2.13 0.95 18.11
C GLN A 58 -2.76 2.28 17.66
N GLY A 59 -1.97 3.35 17.68
CA GLY A 59 -2.39 4.68 17.22
C GLY A 59 -2.50 4.78 15.70
N ASP A 60 -3.16 5.83 15.24
CA ASP A 60 -3.17 6.25 13.85
C ASP A 60 -1.80 6.83 13.47
N GLU A 61 -1.41 6.68 12.21
CA GLU A 61 -0.16 7.17 11.64
C GLU A 61 -0.48 8.11 10.47
N ALA A 62 0.27 9.20 10.34
CA ALA A 62 0.22 10.05 9.17
C ALA A 62 1.61 10.15 8.55
N GLY A 63 1.67 10.32 7.24
CA GLY A 63 2.94 10.46 6.54
C GLY A 63 2.77 10.98 5.14
N ALA A 64 3.86 10.98 4.40
CA ALA A 64 3.86 11.32 3.00
C ALA A 64 4.90 10.51 2.23
N ALA A 65 4.55 10.12 1.01
CA ALA A 65 5.47 9.49 0.07
C ALA A 65 5.82 10.44 -1.08
N ILE A 66 7.04 10.31 -1.59
CA ILE A 66 7.48 10.92 -2.86
C ILE A 66 7.98 9.79 -3.74
N ARG A 67 7.46 9.70 -4.97
CA ARG A 67 7.84 8.71 -5.97
C ARG A 67 8.24 9.37 -7.28
N VAL A 68 9.23 8.80 -7.95
CA VAL A 68 9.63 9.17 -9.31
C VAL A 68 9.48 7.94 -10.19
N GLY A 69 8.83 8.13 -11.33
CA GLY A 69 8.57 7.09 -12.32
C GLY A 69 9.11 7.43 -13.69
N TYR A 70 9.32 6.41 -14.52
CA TYR A 70 9.73 6.56 -15.91
C TYR A 70 9.11 5.49 -16.81
N GLY A 71 8.44 5.94 -17.89
CA GLY A 71 7.91 5.07 -18.93
C GLY A 71 9.03 4.47 -19.78
N VAL A 72 9.33 3.19 -19.56
CA VAL A 72 10.44 2.49 -20.23
C VAL A 72 10.02 2.00 -21.62
N ALA A 73 8.81 1.45 -21.74
CA ALA A 73 8.22 0.95 -22.98
C ALA A 73 6.70 1.18 -23.00
N ASP A 74 6.05 0.89 -24.13
CA ASP A 74 4.62 1.17 -24.35
C ASP A 74 3.66 0.44 -23.38
N ARG A 75 4.17 -0.50 -22.57
CA ARG A 75 3.43 -1.32 -21.59
C ARG A 75 4.18 -1.53 -20.29
N PHE A 76 5.27 -0.79 -20.07
CA PHE A 76 6.18 -1.07 -18.98
C PHE A 76 6.79 0.23 -18.48
N ASP A 77 6.67 0.44 -17.19
CA ASP A 77 7.33 1.51 -16.48
C ASP A 77 7.93 1.00 -15.17
N ILE A 78 8.71 1.87 -14.56
CA ILE A 78 9.31 1.64 -13.27
C ILE A 78 9.12 2.88 -12.42
N GLU A 79 8.87 2.69 -11.13
CA GLU A 79 8.82 3.75 -10.15
C GLU A 79 9.71 3.42 -8.95
N GLY A 80 10.15 4.46 -8.25
CA GLY A 80 10.90 4.33 -7.02
C GLY A 80 10.69 5.53 -6.13
N GLY A 81 10.78 5.35 -4.82
CA GLY A 81 10.46 6.42 -3.89
C GLY A 81 10.84 6.17 -2.44
N ILE A 82 10.42 7.14 -1.65
CA ILE A 82 10.60 7.19 -0.20
C ILE A 82 9.27 7.58 0.44
N ALA A 83 8.92 6.93 1.54
CA ALA A 83 7.81 7.35 2.40
C ALA A 83 8.32 7.67 3.80
N LEU A 84 7.82 8.78 4.35
CA LEU A 84 8.19 9.29 5.67
C LEU A 84 6.95 9.30 6.55
N TYR A 85 7.05 8.58 7.67
CA TYR A 85 6.07 8.50 8.75
C TYR A 85 6.77 8.93 10.06
N ASP A 86 6.04 9.09 11.16
CA ASP A 86 6.55 9.73 12.38
C ASP A 86 7.76 8.99 12.99
N ASP A 87 7.72 7.65 13.02
CA ASP A 87 8.80 6.80 13.56
C ASP A 87 9.33 5.79 12.51
N PHE A 88 9.04 6.00 11.22
CA PHE A 88 9.37 5.04 10.18
C PHE A 88 9.67 5.66 8.81
N THR A 89 10.66 5.12 8.11
CA THR A 89 10.99 5.49 6.73
C THR A 89 10.96 4.26 5.84
N PHE A 90 10.25 4.33 4.72
CA PHE A 90 10.34 3.31 3.67
C PHE A 90 11.10 3.79 2.45
N PHE A 91 11.78 2.85 1.81
CA PHE A 91 12.32 2.97 0.47
C PHE A 91 11.78 1.83 -0.38
N GLY A 92 11.28 2.15 -1.57
CA GLY A 92 10.66 1.16 -2.44
C GLY A 92 10.94 1.44 -3.90
N ALA A 93 10.82 0.40 -4.70
CA ALA A 93 10.73 0.51 -6.13
C ALA A 93 9.92 -0.65 -6.70
N ASP A 94 9.30 -0.39 -7.84
CA ASP A 94 8.34 -1.27 -8.45
C ASP A 94 8.39 -1.14 -9.97
N ALA A 95 7.80 -2.14 -10.60
CA ALA A 95 7.68 -2.22 -12.04
C ALA A 95 6.26 -2.60 -12.40
N GLU A 96 5.61 -1.76 -13.19
CA GLU A 96 4.26 -2.00 -13.69
C GLU A 96 4.32 -2.57 -15.11
N PHE A 97 3.48 -3.57 -15.37
CA PHE A 97 3.28 -4.12 -16.70
C PHE A 97 1.81 -4.14 -17.10
N TRP A 98 1.51 -3.54 -18.25
CA TRP A 98 0.15 -3.43 -18.78
C TRP A 98 -0.27 -4.71 -19.50
N LEU A 99 -1.23 -5.44 -18.92
CA LEU A 99 -1.80 -6.68 -19.47
C LEU A 99 -2.83 -6.39 -20.56
N MET A 100 -3.65 -5.35 -20.37
CA MET A 100 -4.72 -4.95 -21.29
C MET A 100 -4.88 -3.43 -21.28
N GLN A 101 -5.07 -2.85 -22.48
CA GLN A 101 -5.24 -1.40 -22.66
C GLN A 101 -6.61 -1.05 -23.26
N ASP A 102 -7.34 -0.13 -22.64
CA ASP A 102 -8.57 0.53 -23.12
C ASP A 102 -8.31 1.35 -24.40
N ARG A 103 -7.04 1.73 -24.66
CA ARG A 103 -6.63 2.42 -25.91
C ARG A 103 -6.94 1.61 -27.18
N VAL A 104 -7.18 0.32 -27.07
CA VAL A 104 -7.75 -0.50 -28.15
C VAL A 104 -9.27 -0.49 -27.96
N ALA A 105 -10.01 0.14 -28.89
CA ALA A 105 -11.47 0.36 -28.85
C ALA A 105 -12.37 -0.89 -28.63
N ALA A 106 -11.79 -2.07 -28.43
CA ALA A 106 -12.45 -3.32 -28.08
C ALA A 106 -12.39 -3.66 -26.59
N ASN A 107 -11.54 -3.01 -25.78
CA ASN A 107 -11.38 -3.34 -24.37
C ASN A 107 -12.27 -2.43 -23.51
N PRO A 108 -12.95 -2.97 -22.48
CA PRO A 108 -13.84 -2.15 -21.66
C PRO A 108 -13.17 -1.48 -20.44
N PHE A 109 -11.89 -1.79 -20.18
CA PHE A 109 -11.08 -1.34 -19.05
C PHE A 109 -9.58 -1.60 -19.32
N ASP A 110 -8.72 -0.96 -18.53
CA ASP A 110 -7.29 -1.22 -18.43
C ASP A 110 -7.01 -2.28 -17.36
N LEU A 111 -5.97 -3.10 -17.58
CA LEU A 111 -5.47 -4.06 -16.59
C LEU A 111 -3.96 -4.05 -16.55
N SER A 112 -3.39 -3.96 -15.35
CA SER A 112 -1.96 -4.08 -15.12
C SER A 112 -1.63 -4.97 -13.92
N VAL A 113 -0.37 -5.34 -13.84
CA VAL A 113 0.24 -6.01 -12.69
C VAL A 113 1.48 -5.23 -12.27
N ILE A 114 1.65 -5.04 -10.98
CA ILE A 114 2.82 -4.39 -10.39
C ILE A 114 3.58 -5.41 -9.55
N LEU A 115 4.90 -5.40 -9.68
CA LEU A 115 5.82 -6.11 -8.79
C LEU A 115 6.70 -5.09 -8.07
N GLY A 116 6.54 -5.01 -6.75
CA GLY A 116 7.26 -4.08 -5.89
C GLY A 116 8.29 -4.78 -5.01
N PHE A 117 9.30 -4.03 -4.56
CA PHE A 117 10.11 -4.39 -3.41
C PHE A 117 10.33 -3.15 -2.54
N HIS A 118 10.50 -3.38 -1.24
CA HIS A 118 10.73 -2.29 -0.31
C HIS A 118 11.51 -2.71 0.92
N LEU A 119 12.08 -1.69 1.54
CA LEU A 119 12.82 -1.73 2.79
C LEU A 119 12.22 -0.68 3.71
N GLY A 120 12.02 -1.05 4.97
CA GLY A 120 11.53 -0.18 6.00
C GLY A 120 12.51 -0.08 7.15
N ASN A 121 12.77 1.15 7.61
CA ASN A 121 13.65 1.43 8.73
C ASN A 121 12.84 2.13 9.82
N GLY A 122 12.77 1.52 10.99
CA GLY A 122 12.02 2.05 12.13
C GLY A 122 12.96 2.59 13.22
N ASP A 123 12.66 3.78 13.74
CA ASP A 123 13.42 4.35 14.86
C ASP A 123 13.09 3.67 16.19
N ARG A 124 11.82 3.28 16.34
CA ARG A 124 11.26 2.62 17.54
C ARG A 124 10.60 1.30 17.23
N THR A 125 10.75 0.85 16.00
CA THR A 125 9.97 -0.25 15.46
C THR A 125 10.88 -1.14 14.61
N PRO A 126 10.59 -2.44 14.47
CA PRO A 126 11.50 -3.32 13.74
C PRO A 126 11.62 -2.92 12.28
N ASP A 127 12.83 -2.99 11.75
CA ASP A 127 13.06 -2.85 10.31
C ASP A 127 12.22 -3.88 9.54
N THR A 128 11.77 -3.53 8.34
CA THR A 128 10.99 -4.44 7.49
C THR A 128 11.64 -4.56 6.12
N ARG A 129 11.28 -5.64 5.43
CA ARG A 129 11.52 -5.79 4.00
C ARG A 129 10.40 -6.61 3.41
N GLY A 130 10.01 -6.26 2.20
CA GLY A 130 8.94 -6.97 1.53
C GLY A 130 9.04 -6.89 0.03
N PHE A 131 8.10 -7.58 -0.59
CA PHE A 131 7.76 -7.44 -1.99
C PHE A 131 6.25 -7.46 -2.15
N ASP A 132 5.78 -6.77 -3.17
CA ASP A 132 4.36 -6.58 -3.43
C ASP A 132 3.99 -7.21 -4.76
N LEU A 133 2.80 -7.78 -4.80
CA LEU A 133 2.13 -8.18 -6.03
C LEU A 133 0.77 -7.50 -6.07
N THR A 134 0.64 -6.55 -6.99
CA THR A 134 -0.58 -5.77 -7.15
C THR A 134 -1.23 -6.08 -8.48
N PHE A 135 -2.54 -6.26 -8.47
CA PHE A 135 -3.36 -6.31 -9.68
C PHE A 135 -4.22 -5.06 -9.73
N LEU A 136 -4.16 -4.33 -10.85
CA LEU A 136 -4.91 -3.10 -11.04
C LEU A 136 -5.87 -3.23 -12.21
N ALA A 137 -7.06 -2.69 -12.01
CA ALA A 137 -8.02 -2.44 -13.08
C ALA A 137 -8.47 -0.99 -13.02
N SER A 138 -8.51 -0.32 -14.16
CA SER A 138 -9.04 1.04 -14.23
C SER A 138 -9.90 1.27 -15.45
N LYS A 139 -10.70 2.33 -15.39
CA LYS A 139 -11.56 2.73 -16.48
C LYS A 139 -11.78 4.23 -16.46
N ARG A 140 -11.54 4.84 -17.63
CA ARG A 140 -11.93 6.21 -17.88
C ARG A 140 -13.45 6.34 -17.95
N VAL A 141 -14.03 7.10 -17.02
CA VAL A 141 -15.48 7.37 -16.97
C VAL A 141 -15.84 8.75 -17.52
N SER A 142 -14.84 9.64 -17.67
CA SER A 142 -14.96 10.92 -18.38
C SER A 142 -13.60 11.36 -18.92
N ASP A 143 -13.55 12.42 -19.73
CA ASP A 143 -12.29 12.99 -20.26
C ASP A 143 -11.25 13.39 -19.20
N ARG A 144 -11.69 13.53 -17.95
CA ARG A 144 -10.87 13.95 -16.81
C ARG A 144 -10.92 13.01 -15.63
N THR A 145 -11.63 11.90 -15.71
CA THR A 145 -11.87 11.05 -14.54
C THR A 145 -11.71 9.60 -14.89
N GLU A 146 -10.89 8.95 -14.10
CA GLU A 146 -10.66 7.52 -14.12
C GLU A 146 -11.00 6.94 -12.76
N LEU A 147 -11.72 5.82 -12.77
CA LEU A 147 -11.95 5.03 -11.57
C LEU A 147 -11.04 3.82 -11.64
N TYR A 148 -10.45 3.43 -10.51
CA TYR A 148 -9.62 2.24 -10.44
C TYR A 148 -9.89 1.43 -9.19
N GLY A 149 -9.46 0.18 -9.24
CA GLY A 149 -9.51 -0.78 -8.16
C GLY A 149 -8.28 -1.66 -8.20
N GLY A 150 -7.63 -1.80 -7.05
CA GLY A 150 -6.48 -2.68 -6.85
C GLY A 150 -6.78 -3.84 -5.92
N LEU A 151 -6.13 -4.98 -6.16
CA LEU A 151 -5.86 -5.99 -5.15
C LEU A 151 -4.37 -6.00 -4.90
N ASP A 152 -3.96 -5.61 -3.71
CA ASP A 152 -2.56 -5.56 -3.31
C ASP A 152 -2.24 -6.64 -2.27
N ILE A 153 -1.11 -7.30 -2.47
CA ILE A 153 -0.66 -8.42 -1.65
C ILE A 153 0.82 -8.20 -1.35
N ALA A 154 1.14 -7.80 -0.12
CA ALA A 154 2.52 -7.67 0.31
C ALA A 154 3.00 -8.94 1.03
N PHE A 155 4.27 -9.26 0.88
CA PHE A 155 4.93 -10.36 1.58
C PHE A 155 6.07 -9.78 2.41
N GLU A 156 5.85 -9.71 3.72
CA GLU A 156 6.68 -8.93 4.62
C GLU A 156 7.50 -9.81 5.56
N ALA A 157 8.67 -9.31 5.94
CA ALA A 157 9.50 -9.91 6.98
C ALA A 157 10.10 -8.83 7.88
N LEU A 158 9.97 -9.02 9.20
CA LEU A 158 10.64 -8.18 10.19
C LEU A 158 12.13 -8.54 10.29
N ARG A 159 12.99 -7.52 10.42
CA ARG A 159 14.42 -7.64 10.66
C ARG A 159 14.78 -7.17 12.08
N ASN A 160 15.86 -7.74 12.61
CA ASN A 160 16.63 -7.23 13.75
C ASN A 160 16.06 -7.36 15.18
N ALA A 161 15.15 -8.29 15.48
CA ALA A 161 14.73 -8.55 16.87
C ALA A 161 15.00 -9.98 17.40
N GLY A 162 15.71 -10.83 16.63
CA GLY A 162 15.71 -12.28 16.91
C GLY A 162 14.33 -12.92 16.73
N ILE A 163 13.40 -12.18 16.12
CA ILE A 163 12.05 -12.57 15.79
C ILE A 163 12.03 -12.79 14.28
N ASP A 164 11.93 -14.04 13.86
CA ASP A 164 11.64 -14.41 12.47
C ASP A 164 10.12 -14.43 12.32
N HIS A 165 9.56 -13.28 11.93
CA HIS A 165 8.12 -13.15 11.71
C HIS A 165 7.86 -12.60 10.32
N SER A 166 7.14 -13.39 9.54
CA SER A 166 6.62 -13.02 8.23
C SER A 166 5.11 -12.82 8.32
N TYR A 167 4.60 -11.86 7.56
CA TYR A 167 3.17 -11.59 7.45
C TYR A 167 2.80 -11.19 6.03
N THR A 168 1.51 -11.28 5.72
CA THR A 168 0.98 -11.04 4.36
C THR A 168 -0.25 -10.14 4.47
N PRO A 169 -0.07 -8.81 4.51
CA PRO A 169 -1.20 -7.92 4.40
C PRO A 169 -1.81 -8.03 2.99
N VAL A 170 -3.12 -7.96 2.93
CA VAL A 170 -3.88 -7.94 1.68
C VAL A 170 -4.83 -6.77 1.72
N HIS A 171 -4.87 -5.97 0.65
CA HIS A 171 -5.74 -4.80 0.56
C HIS A 171 -6.58 -4.84 -0.72
N PHE A 172 -7.85 -4.44 -0.58
CA PHE A 172 -8.63 -3.98 -1.72
C PHE A 172 -8.60 -2.45 -1.76
N VAL A 173 -8.27 -1.88 -2.91
CA VAL A 173 -7.94 -0.45 -3.03
C VAL A 173 -8.77 0.21 -4.12
N PRO A 174 -10.00 0.65 -3.82
CA PRO A 174 -10.75 1.53 -4.72
C PRO A 174 -10.15 2.94 -4.71
N GLY A 175 -10.07 3.53 -5.90
CA GLY A 175 -9.55 4.89 -6.06
C GLY A 175 -10.12 5.63 -7.26
N ILE A 176 -9.73 6.89 -7.34
CA ILE A 176 -10.08 7.84 -8.40
C ILE A 176 -8.84 8.62 -8.79
N GLU A 177 -8.68 8.81 -10.10
CA GLU A 177 -7.75 9.77 -10.66
C GLU A 177 -8.53 10.87 -11.40
N TYR A 178 -8.16 12.11 -11.13
CA TYR A 178 -8.78 13.30 -11.71
C TYR A 178 -7.75 14.20 -12.36
N ARG A 179 -7.90 14.42 -13.67
CA ARG A 179 -7.01 15.28 -14.45
C ARG A 179 -7.27 16.76 -14.16
N LEU A 180 -6.35 17.39 -13.44
CA LEU A 180 -6.38 18.83 -13.15
C LEU A 180 -5.86 19.66 -14.32
N ALA A 181 -4.80 19.18 -14.98
CA ALA A 181 -4.23 19.79 -16.18
C ALA A 181 -3.68 18.70 -17.12
N ARG A 182 -3.11 19.09 -18.26
CA ARG A 182 -2.57 18.12 -19.24
C ARG A 182 -1.49 17.20 -18.65
N ASP A 183 -0.75 17.73 -17.68
CA ASP A 183 0.46 17.13 -17.10
C ASP A 183 0.37 17.07 -15.57
N LEU A 184 -0.84 17.18 -15.00
CA LEU A 184 -1.08 17.18 -13.57
C LEU A 184 -2.39 16.44 -13.26
N ASP A 185 -2.27 15.38 -12.48
CA ASP A 185 -3.39 14.60 -11.98
C ASP A 185 -3.46 14.66 -10.45
N LEU A 186 -4.69 14.61 -9.94
CA LEU A 186 -5.02 14.40 -8.52
C LEU A 186 -5.49 12.96 -8.36
N VAL A 187 -4.89 12.23 -7.44
CA VAL A 187 -5.22 10.83 -7.15
C VAL A 187 -5.76 10.74 -5.73
N GLY A 188 -6.72 9.85 -5.48
CA GLY A 188 -7.17 9.55 -4.13
C GLY A 188 -7.71 8.13 -4.03
N GLU A 189 -7.46 7.49 -2.89
CA GLU A 189 -7.87 6.10 -2.65
C GLU A 189 -8.10 5.77 -1.19
N VAL A 190 -8.72 4.62 -0.97
CA VAL A 190 -8.89 4.02 0.35
C VAL A 190 -8.35 2.60 0.30
N GLY A 191 -7.37 2.28 1.14
CA GLY A 191 -6.92 0.92 1.34
C GLY A 191 -7.81 0.19 2.33
N VAL A 192 -8.55 -0.82 1.87
CA VAL A 192 -9.36 -1.68 2.72
C VAL A 192 -8.60 -2.97 3.01
N GLY A 193 -8.00 -3.06 4.20
CA GLY A 193 -7.38 -4.30 4.67
C GLY A 193 -8.36 -5.47 4.70
N LEU A 194 -8.00 -6.55 4.01
CA LEU A 194 -8.73 -7.81 3.91
C LEU A 194 -8.18 -8.91 4.80
N SER A 195 -6.94 -8.76 5.29
CA SER A 195 -6.31 -9.68 6.24
C SER A 195 -6.19 -9.11 7.65
N ASP A 196 -5.89 -9.97 8.62
CA ASP A 196 -5.74 -9.57 10.02
C ASP A 196 -4.49 -8.70 10.25
N GLU A 197 -3.54 -8.76 9.33
CA GLU A 197 -2.29 -8.00 9.37
C GLU A 197 -2.39 -6.66 8.65
N ALA A 198 -3.34 -6.52 7.71
CA ALA A 198 -3.57 -5.28 6.99
C ALA A 198 -4.27 -4.21 7.85
N ARG A 199 -3.82 -2.96 7.69
CA ARG A 199 -4.47 -1.75 8.23
C ARG A 199 -5.26 -1.04 7.14
N HIS A 200 -6.31 -0.34 7.54
CA HIS A 200 -6.99 0.56 6.62
C HIS A 200 -6.17 1.84 6.43
N TYR A 201 -6.25 2.45 5.26
CA TYR A 201 -5.67 3.77 5.04
C TYR A 201 -6.51 4.62 4.10
N ILE A 202 -6.24 5.92 4.09
CA ILE A 202 -6.68 6.86 3.07
C ILE A 202 -5.47 7.61 2.53
N GLY A 203 -5.39 7.72 1.20
CA GLY A 203 -4.30 8.41 0.51
C GLY A 203 -4.84 9.45 -0.46
N VAL A 204 -4.10 10.54 -0.62
CA VAL A 204 -4.31 11.53 -1.67
C VAL A 204 -2.95 11.82 -2.29
N GLY A 205 -2.89 12.04 -3.60
CA GLY A 205 -1.65 12.27 -4.32
C GLY A 205 -1.78 13.31 -5.41
N LEU A 206 -0.68 13.98 -5.73
CA LEU A 206 -0.53 14.76 -6.96
C LEU A 206 0.53 14.11 -7.84
N ALA A 207 0.22 13.89 -9.11
CA ALA A 207 1.14 13.34 -10.10
C ALA A 207 1.44 14.37 -11.19
N VAL A 208 2.71 14.69 -11.40
CA VAL A 208 3.18 15.61 -12.44
C VAL A 208 3.96 14.84 -13.49
N TYR A 209 3.70 15.13 -14.77
CA TYR A 209 4.32 14.44 -15.90
C TYR A 209 5.25 15.37 -16.67
N PHE A 210 6.44 14.89 -17.02
CA PHE A 210 7.44 15.60 -17.81
C PHE A 210 7.72 14.80 -19.09
N ARG A 211 7.38 15.38 -20.25
CA ARG A 211 7.48 14.76 -21.57
C ARG A 211 8.62 15.37 -22.39
#